data_AF-A0A7C5Q6P8-F1
#
_entry.id   AF-A0A7C5Q6P8-F1
#
_cell.length_a   1.000
_cell.length_b   1.000
_cell.length_c   1.000
_cell.angle_alpha   90.00
_cell.angle_beta   90.00
_cell.angle_gamma   90.00
#
_symmetry.space_group_name_H-M   'P 1'
#
loop_
_entity.id
_entity.type
_entity.pdbx_description
1 polymer ?
#
loop_
_entity_poly.entity_id
_entity_poly.type
_entity_poly.pdbx_seq_one_letter_code
_entity_poly.pdbx_strand_id
1 'polypeptide(L)' 'MKTVLLAVDGTKASAKTVRTMADLFRAAPPERVVLLHVQQMEGTSVLDDLIVSDAELATLKEA' A
#
# COMPACT_ATOMS: atom_id res chain seq x y z
N MET A 1 -4.73 10.21 -17.81
CA MET A 1 -3.85 9.44 -16.89
C MET A 1 -3.96 7.97 -17.29
N LYS A 2 -2.83 7.29 -17.58
CA LYS A 2 -2.89 5.93 -18.15
C LYS A 2 -3.28 4.86 -17.13
N THR A 3 -2.61 4.82 -15.98
CA THR A 3 -2.80 3.75 -14.99
C THR A 3 -2.83 4.31 -13.57
N VAL A 4 -3.74 3.79 -12.74
CA VAL A 4 -3.79 4.00 -11.28
C VAL A 4 -3.54 2.69 -10.58
N LEU A 5 -2.63 2.69 -9.60
CA LEU A 5 -2.35 1.56 -8.72
C LEU A 5 -2.96 1.84 -7.33
N LEU A 6 -3.81 0.94 -6.83
CA LEU A 6 -4.45 1.06 -5.53
C LEU A 6 -4.07 -0.12 -4.64
N ALA A 7 -3.33 0.16 -3.56
CA ALA A 7 -3.06 -0.84 -2.53
C ALA A 7 -4.35 -1.16 -1.75
N VAL A 8 -4.67 -2.44 -1.63
CA VAL A 8 -5.85 -2.95 -0.92
C VAL A 8 -5.45 -4.11 -0.01
N ASP A 9 -6.08 -4.18 1.15
CA ASP A 9 -5.75 -5.13 2.24
C ASP A 9 -6.98 -5.94 2.71
N GLY A 10 -8.11 -5.85 2.00
CA GLY A 10 -9.36 -6.51 2.36
C GLY A 10 -10.14 -5.84 3.51
N THR A 11 -9.62 -4.77 4.09
CA THR A 11 -10.32 -4.02 5.15
C THR A 11 -11.46 -3.17 4.62
N LYS A 12 -12.38 -2.77 5.51
CA LYS A 12 -13.43 -1.79 5.18
C LYS A 12 -12.84 -0.44 4.73
N ALA A 13 -11.65 -0.09 5.22
CA ALA A 13 -10.97 1.14 4.85
C ALA A 13 -10.51 1.11 3.39
N SER A 14 -9.87 0.02 2.94
CA SER A 14 -9.47 -0.10 1.53
C SER A 14 -10.67 -0.13 0.59
N ALA A 15 -11.79 -0.75 0.97
CA ALA A 15 -13.04 -0.66 0.21
C ALA A 15 -13.57 0.78 0.09
N LYS A 16 -13.46 1.58 1.16
CA LYS A 16 -13.83 3.02 1.12
C LYS A 16 -12.90 3.79 0.18
N THR A 17 -11.59 3.55 0.22
CA THR A 17 -10.61 4.19 -0.67
C THR A 17 -10.91 3.94 -2.15
N VAL A 18 -11.30 2.72 -2.51
CA VAL A 18 -11.71 2.39 -3.89
C VAL A 18 -12.91 3.25 -4.34
N ARG A 19 -13.92 3.41 -3.47
CA ARG A 19 -15.10 4.25 -3.76
C ARG A 19 -14.70 5.72 -3.90
N THR A 20 -13.88 6.23 -2.99
CA THR A 20 -13.37 7.61 -3.06
C THR A 20 -12.60 7.86 -4.35
N MET A 21 -11.79 6.91 -4.81
CA MET A 21 -11.09 7.06 -6.10
C MET A 21 -12.03 7.02 -7.30
N ALA A 22 -13.07 6.19 -7.25
CA ALA A 22 -14.08 6.19 -8.30
C ALA A 22 -14.78 7.55 -8.42
N ASP A 23 -15.09 8.18 -7.28
CA ASP A 23 -15.67 9.53 -7.25
C ASP A 23 -14.67 10.59 -7.71
N LEU A 24 -13.41 10.50 -7.30
CA LEU A 24 -12.34 11.44 -7.67
C LEU A 24 -12.10 11.45 -9.20
N PHE A 25 -12.09 10.29 -9.82
CA PHE A 25 -11.85 10.15 -11.26
C PHE A 25 -13.12 10.12 -12.11
N ARG A 26 -14.28 10.45 -11.53
CA ARG A 26 -15.58 10.37 -12.21
C ARG A 26 -15.63 11.18 -13.52
N ALA A 27 -15.03 12.37 -13.54
CA ALA A 27 -15.04 13.25 -14.73
C ALA A 27 -13.98 12.87 -15.78
N ALA A 28 -12.96 12.11 -15.40
CA ALA A 28 -11.84 11.73 -16.26
C ALA A 28 -11.28 10.37 -15.79
N PRO A 29 -11.95 9.25 -16.14
CA PRO A 29 -11.54 7.94 -15.68
C PRO A 29 -10.16 7.56 -16.25
N PRO A 30 -9.29 6.90 -15.47
CA PRO A 30 -8.06 6.33 -16.00
C PRO A 30 -8.35 5.20 -17.00
N GLU A 31 -7.43 4.99 -17.93
CA GLU A 31 -7.54 3.86 -18.88
C GLU A 31 -7.46 2.50 -18.17
N ARG A 32 -6.76 2.44 -17.03
CA ARG A 32 -6.58 1.23 -16.24
C ARG A 32 -6.52 1.53 -14.74
N VAL A 33 -7.19 0.70 -13.95
CA VAL A 33 -7.05 0.64 -12.49
C VAL A 33 -6.54 -0.75 -12.11
N VAL A 34 -5.48 -0.79 -11.30
CA VAL A 34 -4.88 -2.02 -10.77
C VAL A 34 -5.09 -2.03 -9.27
N LEU A 35 -5.80 -3.03 -8.75
CA LEU A 35 -5.93 -3.27 -7.32
C LEU A 35 -4.82 -4.24 -6.89
N LEU A 36 -3.93 -3.79 -6.02
CA LEU A 36 -2.78 -4.54 -5.54
C LEU A 36 -3.04 -4.98 -4.10
N HIS A 37 -3.16 -6.29 -3.90
CA HIS A 37 -3.11 -6.91 -2.59
C HIS A 37 -1.76 -7.61 -2.44
N VAL A 38 -1.00 -7.23 -1.42
CA VAL A 38 0.26 -7.90 -1.09
C VAL A 38 -0.04 -8.91 0.01
N GLN A 39 0.08 -10.19 -0.32
CA GLN A 39 0.00 -11.27 0.66
C GLN A 39 1.42 -11.63 1.09
N GLN A 40 1.69 -11.60 2.39
CA GLN A 40 2.92 -12.15 2.94
C GLN A 40 2.84 -13.68 2.80
N MET A 41 3.84 -14.28 2.15
CA MET A 41 3.97 -15.74 2.13
C MET A 41 4.48 -16.20 3.50
N GLU A 42 4.00 -17.33 4.01
CA GLU A 42 4.50 -17.89 5.27
C GLU A 42 6.02 -18.13 5.19
N GLY A 43 6.73 -17.69 6.23
CA GLY A 43 8.19 -17.65 6.31
C GLY A 43 8.67 -16.24 6.66
N THR A 44 9.51 -16.11 7.69
CA THR A 44 10.15 -14.84 8.04
C THR A 44 10.93 -14.34 6.84
N SER A 45 10.52 -13.20 6.27
CA SER A 45 11.39 -12.52 5.33
C SER A 45 12.58 -11.99 6.14
N VAL A 46 13.80 -12.17 5.64
CA VAL A 46 15.03 -11.66 6.30
C VAL A 46 14.93 -10.14 6.55
N LEU A 47 14.08 -9.44 5.77
CA LEU A 47 13.76 -8.03 5.92
C LEU A 47 12.87 -7.73 7.14
N ASP A 48 11.90 -8.60 7.47
CA ASP A 48 11.07 -8.40 8.67
C ASP A 48 11.91 -8.51 9.95
N ASP A 49 12.92 -9.40 9.98
CA ASP A 49 13.85 -9.51 11.11
C ASP A 49 14.85 -8.34 11.17
N LEU A 50 15.25 -7.76 10.03
CA LEU A 50 16.17 -6.61 10.00
C LEU A 50 15.47 -5.27 10.35
N ILE A 51 14.22 -5.08 9.92
CA ILE A 51 13.51 -3.79 10.07
C ILE A 51 13.01 -3.56 11.51
N VAL A 52 12.90 -4.61 12.33
CA VAL A 52 12.35 -4.55 13.70
C VAL A 52 13.44 -4.39 14.77
N SER A 53 14.67 -4.08 14.38
CA SER A 53 15.67 -3.55 15.32
C SER A 53 15.36 -2.07 15.61
N ASP A 54 14.57 -1.79 16.66
CA ASP A 54 14.30 -0.43 17.15
C ASP A 54 15.57 0.40 17.35
N ALA A 55 16.72 -0.26 17.56
CA ALA A 55 18.03 0.35 17.71
C ALA A 55 18.53 1.04 16.42
N GLU A 56 18.29 0.48 15.23
CA GLU A 56 18.76 1.07 13.96
C GLU A 56 17.87 2.23 13.50
N LEU A 57 16.56 2.13 13.74
CA LEU A 57 15.60 3.21 13.49
C LEU A 57 15.81 4.42 14.40
N ALA A 58 16.28 4.21 15.64
CA ALA A 58 16.62 5.31 16.56
C ALA A 58 17.82 6.13 16.03
N THR A 59 18.86 5.48 15.51
CA THR A 59 20.05 6.17 14.99
C THR A 59 19.76 6.98 13.73
N LEU A 60 18.84 6.55 12.87
CA LEU A 60 18.43 7.29 11.67
C LEU A 60 17.60 8.55 11.95
N LYS A 61 16.96 8.65 13.13
CA LYS A 61 16.19 9.85 13.54
C LYS A 61 17.05 10.93 14.19
N GLU A 62 18.25 10.59 14.64
CA GLU A 62 19.17 11.51 15.31
C GLU A 62 20.19 12.17 14.34
N ALA A 63 20.14 11.86 13.04
CA ALA A 63 21.00 12.42 12.00
C ALA A 63 20.31 13.48 11.12
#